data_AF-A0A3S3U135-F1
#
_entry.id   AF-A0A3S3U135-F1
#
_cell.length_a   1.000
_cell.length_b   1.000
_cell.length_c   1.000
_cell.angle_alpha   90.00
_cell.angle_beta   90.00
_cell.angle_gamma   90.00
#
_symmetry.space_group_name_H-M   'P 1'
#
loop_
_entity.id
_entity.type
_entity.pdbx_description
1 polymer ?
#
loop_
_entity_poly.entity_id
_entity_poly.type
_entity_poly.pdbx_seq_one_letter_code
_entity_poly.pdbx_strand_id
1 'polypeptide(L)'
;METEYPPLPPLQTGIRGRCPRCGQGHMFKGFLTLQPECETCGLDYSFADPADGPAFFVICFACIPSVLLGVWLEVAFTAPIWVQLLVTGPFMLATCIPPLRPLKGWLVASQYFYKAEEGRLA
;
A
#
# COMPACT_ATOMS: atom_id res chain seq x y z
N MET A 1 4.41 33.64 1.22
CA MET A 1 5.39 33.04 0.28
C MET A 1 4.79 31.72 -0.17
N GLU A 2 4.09 31.71 -1.30
CA GLU A 2 3.62 30.47 -1.92
C GLU A 2 4.84 29.75 -2.46
N THR A 3 5.39 28.82 -1.67
CA THR A 3 6.37 27.86 -2.18
C THR A 3 5.66 27.01 -3.22
N GLU A 4 5.91 27.29 -4.49
CA GLU A 4 5.43 26.51 -5.62
C GLU A 4 6.18 25.17 -5.62
N TYR A 5 5.47 24.09 -5.28
CA TYR A 5 6.04 22.75 -5.25
C TYR A 5 5.83 22.10 -6.62
N PRO A 6 6.88 21.53 -7.25
CA PRO A 6 6.72 20.85 -8.52
C PRO A 6 5.84 19.61 -8.37
N PRO A 7 5.01 19.27 -9.37
CA PRO A 7 4.19 18.06 -9.32
C PRO A 7 5.10 16.83 -9.33
N LEU A 8 5.12 16.10 -8.21
CA LEU A 8 5.91 14.88 -8.09
C LEU A 8 5.10 13.67 -8.57
N PRO A 9 5.69 12.76 -9.35
CA PRO A 9 4.98 11.59 -9.84
C PRO A 9 4.58 10.67 -8.66
N PRO A 10 3.30 10.28 -8.55
CA PRO A 10 2.79 9.53 -7.41
C PRO A 10 3.42 8.14 -7.26
N LEU A 11 3.90 7.57 -8.37
CA LEU A 11 4.62 6.29 -8.37
C LEU A 11 5.96 6.38 -7.62
N GLN A 12 6.70 7.48 -7.72
CA GLN A 12 7.99 7.61 -7.05
C GLN A 12 7.85 7.99 -5.57
N THR A 13 6.98 8.93 -5.25
CA THR A 13 6.80 9.43 -3.88
C THR A 13 5.95 8.48 -3.05
N GLY A 14 4.87 7.95 -3.64
CA GLY A 14 3.93 7.05 -2.98
C GLY A 14 4.54 5.70 -2.61
N ILE A 15 5.24 5.02 -3.53
CA ILE A 15 5.89 3.73 -3.26
C ILE A 15 6.94 3.86 -2.14
N ARG A 16 7.64 5.00 -2.09
CA ARG A 16 8.66 5.30 -1.07
C ARG A 16 8.08 5.80 0.25
N GLY A 17 6.77 6.03 0.34
CA GLY A 17 6.12 6.58 1.54
C GLY A 17 6.54 8.01 1.87
N ARG A 18 6.84 8.81 0.84
CA ARG A 18 7.24 10.22 0.95
C ARG A 18 6.04 11.13 0.64
N CYS A 19 6.08 12.34 1.18
CA CYS A 19 5.06 13.35 0.95
C CYS A 19 4.89 13.64 -0.55
N PRO A 20 3.65 13.66 -1.08
CA PRO A 20 3.40 13.89 -2.50
C PRO A 20 3.65 15.35 -2.93
N ARG A 21 3.72 16.30 -1.98
CA ARG A 21 3.99 17.71 -2.22
C ARG A 21 5.48 18.05 -2.18
N CYS A 22 6.19 17.67 -1.11
CA CYS A 22 7.60 18.04 -0.94
C CYS A 22 8.60 16.93 -1.28
N GLY A 23 8.17 15.67 -1.36
CA GLY A 23 9.04 14.51 -1.65
C GLY A 23 10.04 14.14 -0.53
N GLN A 24 10.15 14.96 0.52
CA GLN A 24 11.13 14.78 1.60
C GLN A 24 10.49 14.24 2.88
N GLY A 25 9.34 14.76 3.30
CA GLY A 25 8.69 14.33 4.53
C GLY A 25 8.18 12.89 4.47
N HIS A 26 8.17 12.21 5.61
CA HIS A 26 7.55 10.90 5.75
C HIS A 26 6.03 11.01 5.84
N MET A 27 5.33 10.16 5.09
CA MET A 27 3.86 10.13 5.09
C MET A 27 3.30 9.11 6.10
N PHE A 28 4.07 8.07 6.40
CA PHE A 28 3.67 7.00 7.30
C PHE A 28 4.38 7.10 8.64
N LYS A 29 3.61 7.07 9.73
CA LYS A 29 4.10 6.91 11.09
C LYS A 29 3.98 5.44 11.48
N GLY A 30 5.05 4.66 11.36
CA GLY A 30 5.06 3.22 11.66
C GLY A 30 4.86 2.34 10.43
N PHE A 31 3.97 1.35 10.51
CA PHE A 31 3.80 0.35 9.44
C PHE A 31 2.82 0.80 8.35
N LEU A 32 1.58 1.15 8.71
CA LEU A 32 0.50 1.55 7.78
C LEU A 32 -0.28 2.80 8.22
N THR A 33 0.04 3.35 9.40
CA THR A 33 -0.62 4.52 9.96
C THR A 33 -0.12 5.79 9.26
N LEU A 34 -1.05 6.59 8.75
CA LEU A 34 -0.76 7.90 8.13
C LEU A 34 -0.51 8.94 9.21
N GLN A 35 0.43 9.84 8.97
CA GLN A 35 0.62 11.02 9.82
C GLN A 35 -0.49 12.04 9.51
N PRO A 36 -0.97 12.85 10.47
CA PRO A 36 -1.97 13.88 10.19
C PRO A 36 -1.43 14.98 9.27
N GLU A 37 -0.15 15.34 9.41
CA GLU A 37 0.47 16.40 8.61
C GLU A 37 1.92 16.04 8.24
N CYS A 38 2.40 16.62 7.14
CA CYS A 38 3.78 16.47 6.71
C CYS A 38 4.74 17.31 7.58
N GLU A 39 5.77 16.67 8.12
CA GLU A 39 6.80 17.29 8.97
C GLU A 39 7.61 18.42 8.29
N THR A 40 7.69 18.44 6.96
CA THR A 40 8.51 19.42 6.22
C THR A 40 7.68 20.55 5.60
N CYS A 41 6.54 20.22 4.98
CA CYS A 41 5.74 21.19 4.24
C CYS A 41 4.37 21.50 4.85
N GLY A 42 4.01 20.86 5.97
CA GLY A 42 2.73 21.07 6.65
C GLY A 42 1.50 20.68 5.81
N LEU A 43 1.65 19.77 4.84
CA LEU A 43 0.51 19.25 4.10
C LEU A 43 -0.34 18.38 5.04
N ASP A 44 -1.59 18.76 5.24
CA ASP A 44 -2.59 17.98 5.96
C ASP A 44 -2.99 16.76 5.10
N TYR A 45 -2.88 15.56 5.66
CA TYR A 45 -3.24 14.29 5.01
C TYR A 45 -4.69 13.87 5.27
N SER A 46 -5.54 14.72 5.88
CA SER A 46 -6.96 14.41 6.13
C SER A 46 -7.78 14.20 4.85
N PHE A 47 -7.28 14.60 3.68
CA PHE A 47 -7.89 14.27 2.38
C PHE A 47 -7.71 12.78 2.00
N ALA A 48 -6.72 12.12 2.60
CA ALA A 48 -6.39 10.73 2.31
C ALA A 48 -7.36 9.82 3.07
N ASP A 49 -8.43 9.42 2.41
CA ASP A 49 -9.33 8.41 2.98
C ASP A 49 -8.52 7.11 3.22
N PRO A 50 -8.64 6.45 4.38
CA PRO A 50 -8.14 5.10 4.59
C PRO A 50 -8.87 4.08 3.69
N ALA A 51 -8.75 4.22 2.38
CA ALA A 51 -9.40 3.38 1.39
C ALA A 51 -9.03 1.90 1.58
N ASP A 52 -10.02 1.01 1.47
CA ASP A 52 -9.88 -0.46 1.39
C ASP A 52 -9.21 -0.95 0.09
N GLY A 53 -8.87 -0.03 -0.82
CA GLY A 53 -8.22 -0.31 -2.10
C GLY A 53 -6.95 -1.18 -2.01
N PRO A 54 -5.99 -0.92 -1.09
CA PRO A 54 -4.81 -1.76 -0.93
C PRO A 54 -5.15 -3.20 -0.55
N ALA A 55 -6.19 -3.41 0.28
CA ALA A 55 -6.59 -4.74 0.72
C ALA A 55 -7.14 -5.56 -0.45
N PHE A 56 -7.94 -4.95 -1.33
CA PHE A 56 -8.45 -5.61 -2.54
C PHE A 56 -7.33 -6.09 -3.46
N PHE A 57 -6.37 -5.21 -3.77
CA PHE A 57 -5.23 -5.59 -4.62
C PHE A 57 -4.38 -6.69 -3.99
N VAL A 58 -4.14 -6.60 -2.68
CA VAL A 58 -3.38 -7.62 -1.96
C VAL A 58 -4.10 -8.96 -1.99
N ILE A 59 -5.42 -9.00 -1.80
CA ILE A 59 -6.19 -10.25 -1.86
C ILE A 59 -6.13 -10.85 -3.27
N CYS A 60 -6.40 -10.08 -4.32
CA CYS A 60 -6.40 -10.60 -5.69
C CYS A 60 -5.03 -11.12 -6.12
N PHE A 61 -3.95 -10.39 -5.80
CA PHE A 61 -2.60 -10.75 -6.24
C PHE A 61 -1.87 -11.71 -5.31
N ALA A 62 -2.18 -11.75 -4.02
CA ALA A 62 -1.52 -12.64 -3.06
C ALA A 62 -2.28 -13.95 -2.82
N CYS A 63 -3.62 -13.93 -2.77
CA CYS A 63 -4.38 -15.16 -2.52
C CYS A 63 -4.33 -16.13 -3.70
N ILE A 64 -4.42 -15.66 -4.94
CA ILE A 64 -4.43 -16.55 -6.11
C ILE A 64 -3.12 -17.37 -6.20
N PRO A 65 -1.91 -16.77 -6.16
CA PRO A 65 -0.67 -17.54 -6.17
C PRO A 65 -0.49 -18.42 -4.93
N SER A 66 -0.92 -17.95 -3.76
CA SER A 66 -0.81 -18.72 -2.51
C SER A 66 -1.65 -19.99 -2.57
N VAL A 67 -2.88 -19.91 -3.08
CA VAL A 67 -3.75 -21.08 -3.26
C VAL A 67 -3.19 -22.01 -4.35
N LEU A 68 -2.72 -21.48 -5.48
CA LEU A 68 -2.12 -22.29 -6.54
C LEU A 68 -0.89 -23.05 -6.03
N LEU A 69 -0.01 -22.39 -5.26
CA LEU A 69 1.16 -23.02 -4.66
C LEU A 69 0.74 -24.12 -3.69
N GLY A 70 -0.27 -23.85 -2.86
CA GLY A 70 -0.80 -24.83 -1.92
C GLY A 70 -1.39 -26.06 -2.60
N VAL A 71 -2.22 -25.87 -3.63
CA VAL A 71 -2.81 -26.98 -4.39
C VAL A 71 -1.72 -27.75 -5.14
N TRP A 72 -0.75 -27.07 -5.73
CA TRP A 72 0.36 -27.71 -6.43
C TRP A 72 1.20 -28.59 -5.49
N LEU A 73 1.51 -28.09 -4.29
CA LEU A 73 2.26 -28.82 -3.28
C LEU A 73 1.54 -30.09 -2.81
N GLU A 74 0.21 -30.00 -2.63
CA GLU A 74 -0.65 -31.14 -2.27
C GLU A 74 -0.68 -32.20 -3.39
N VAL A 75 -0.91 -31.77 -4.63
CA VAL A 75 -1.06 -32.68 -5.79
C VAL A 75 0.26 -33.34 -6.18
N ALA A 76 1.38 -32.61 -6.11
CA ALA A 76 2.67 -33.12 -6.55
C ALA A 76 3.38 -33.99 -5.50
N PHE A 77 3.19 -33.70 -4.22
CA PHE A 77 3.98 -34.32 -3.15
C PHE A 77 3.15 -35.01 -2.06
N THR A 78 1.81 -34.98 -2.11
CA THR A 78 0.94 -35.43 -1.00
C THR A 78 1.45 -34.90 0.33
N ALA A 79 1.70 -33.60 0.35
CA ALA A 79 2.51 -32.99 1.39
C ALA A 79 1.83 -33.13 2.75
N PRO A 80 2.55 -33.57 3.80
CA PRO A 80 1.99 -33.57 5.13
C PRO A 80 1.66 -32.13 5.56
N ILE A 81 0.58 -31.97 6.34
CA ILE A 81 0.00 -30.68 6.74
C ILE A 81 1.06 -29.69 7.27
N TRP A 82 2.10 -30.17 7.94
CA TRP A 82 3.20 -29.33 8.45
C TRP A 82 4.04 -28.67 7.35
N VAL A 83 4.34 -29.40 6.27
CA VAL A 83 5.08 -28.87 5.10
C VAL A 83 4.21 -27.85 4.38
N GLN A 84 2.92 -28.17 4.22
CA GLN A 84 1.94 -27.25 3.66
C GLN A 84 1.92 -25.93 4.44
N LEU A 85 1.81 -25.99 5.77
CA LEU A 85 1.72 -24.80 6.63
C LEU A 85 3.03 -23.99 6.64
N LEU A 86 4.18 -24.66 6.69
CA LEU A 86 5.49 -24.00 6.72
C LEU A 86 5.91 -23.40 5.38
N VAL A 87 5.36 -23.88 4.25
CA VAL A 87 5.68 -23.32 2.93
C VAL A 87 4.64 -22.28 2.54
N THR A 88 3.35 -22.63 2.59
CA THR A 88 2.27 -21.74 2.12
C THR A 88 2.03 -20.58 3.09
N GLY A 89 2.18 -20.79 4.41
CA GLY A 89 1.98 -19.75 5.43
C GLY A 89 2.94 -18.58 5.28
N PRO A 90 4.27 -18.79 5.33
CA PRO A 90 5.25 -17.73 5.10
C PRO A 90 5.14 -17.11 3.72
N PHE A 91 4.84 -17.89 2.69
CA PHE A 91 4.62 -17.38 1.34
C PHE A 91 3.42 -16.42 1.29
N MET A 92 2.31 -16.76 1.94
CA MET A 92 1.13 -15.90 2.04
C MET A 92 1.45 -14.61 2.82
N LEU A 93 2.15 -14.70 3.95
CA LEU A 93 2.55 -13.50 4.71
C LEU A 93 3.51 -12.61 3.90
N ALA A 94 4.48 -13.21 3.22
CA ALA A 94 5.45 -12.49 2.40
C ALA A 94 4.83 -11.89 1.14
N THR A 95 3.72 -12.44 0.63
CA THR A 95 3.00 -11.86 -0.52
C THR A 95 1.97 -10.82 -0.09
N CYS A 96 1.44 -10.88 1.13
CA CYS A 96 0.48 -9.90 1.64
C CYS A 96 1.13 -8.66 2.26
N ILE A 97 2.16 -8.82 3.08
CA ILE A 97 2.70 -7.75 3.95
C ILE A 97 3.49 -6.67 3.19
N PRO A 98 4.48 -7.02 2.33
CA PRO A 98 5.30 -6.03 1.63
C PRO A 98 4.53 -5.10 0.67
N PRO A 99 3.53 -5.55 -0.13
CA PRO A 99 2.85 -4.68 -1.07
C PRO A 99 1.85 -3.72 -0.42
N LEU A 100 1.34 -4.01 0.78
CA LEU A 100 0.37 -3.14 1.47
C LEU A 100 0.90 -1.70 1.64
N ARG A 101 2.17 -1.56 2.02
CA ARG A 101 2.79 -0.26 2.28
C ARG A 101 2.98 0.60 1.01
N PRO A 102 3.60 0.11 -0.08
CA PRO A 102 3.74 0.89 -1.31
C PRO A 102 2.41 1.14 -2.01
N LEU A 103 1.45 0.20 -1.98
CA LEU A 103 0.11 0.41 -2.56
C LEU A 103 -0.63 1.51 -1.83
N LYS A 104 -0.67 1.47 -0.49
CA LYS A 104 -1.28 2.53 0.30
C LYS A 104 -0.63 3.87 0.00
N GLY A 105 0.69 3.91 -0.09
CA GLY A 105 1.39 5.16 -0.35
C GLY A 105 1.15 5.70 -1.75
N TRP A 106 1.09 4.82 -2.74
CA TRP A 106 0.77 5.16 -4.12
C TRP A 106 -0.65 5.72 -4.26
N LEU A 107 -1.65 5.09 -3.62
CA LEU A 107 -3.04 5.55 -3.66
C LEU A 107 -3.17 6.96 -3.07
N VAL A 108 -2.59 7.21 -1.89
CA VAL A 108 -2.63 8.54 -1.26
C VAL A 108 -1.94 9.59 -2.13
N ALA A 109 -0.78 9.28 -2.70
CA ALA A 109 -0.09 10.18 -3.61
C ALA A 109 -0.90 10.45 -4.89
N SER A 110 -1.62 9.44 -5.39
CA SER A 110 -2.47 9.56 -6.58
C SER A 110 -3.72 10.40 -6.31
N GLN A 111 -4.37 10.27 -5.15
CA GLN A 111 -5.49 11.12 -4.74
C GLN A 111 -5.06 12.59 -4.71
N TYR A 112 -3.87 12.88 -4.16
CA TYR A 112 -3.30 14.23 -4.16
C TYR A 112 -3.02 14.74 -5.58
N PHE A 113 -2.39 13.92 -6.43
CA PHE A 113 -1.99 14.33 -7.78
C PHE A 113 -3.18 14.57 -8.71
N TYR A 114 -4.17 13.67 -8.69
CA TYR A 114 -5.36 13.76 -9.53
C TYR A 114 -6.47 14.64 -8.93
N LYS A 115 -6.29 15.16 -7.70
CA LYS A 115 -7.31 15.91 -6.94
C LYS A 115 -8.65 15.16 -6.90
N ALA A 116 -8.57 13.84 -6.79
CA ALA A 116 -9.73 12.98 -6.68
C ALA A 116 -10.20 13.00 -5.21
N GLU A 117 -10.75 14.14 -4.79
CA GLU A 117 -11.56 14.19 -3.57
C GLU A 117 -12.91 13.52 -3.86
N GLU A 118 -13.39 12.72 -2.92
CA GLU A 118 -14.76 12.22 -3.00
C GLU A 118 -15.72 13.40 -3.05
N GLY A 119 -16.66 13.37 -4.00
CA GLY A 119 -17.69 14.39 -4.12
C GLY A 119 -18.55 14.39 -2.86
N ARG A 120 -18.32 15.36 -1.97
CA ARG A 120 -19.22 15.64 -0.85
C ARG A 120 -20.51 16.20 -1.44
N LEU A 121 -21.53 15.35 -1.57
CA LEU A 121 -22.89 15.79 -1.83
C LEU A 121 -23.37 16.55 -0.58
N ALA A 122 -23.55 17.86 -0.74
CA ALA A 122 -24.18 18.72 0.25
C ALA A 122 -25.69 18.47 0.32
#